data_AF-A0A3A8NEG2-F1
#
_entry.id   AF-A0A3A8NEG2-F1
#
_cell.length_a   1.000
_cell.length_b   1.000
_cell.length_c   1.000
_cell.angle_alpha   90.00
_cell.angle_beta   90.00
_cell.angle_gamma   90.00
#
_symmetry.space_group_name_H-M   'P 1'
#
loop_
_entity.id
_entity.type
_entity.pdbx_description
1 polymer ?
#
loop_
_entity_poly.entity_id
_entity_poly.type
_entity_poly.pdbx_seq_one_letter_code
_entity_poly.pdbx_strand_id
1 'polypeptide(L)'
;MFLAPFVLVVLVAAQPGASGQGDAPSAPQSAAPAAAMPAPPLVASPDACAAESDYLAGFDALVQGEDARAVESLERVLEACPQHPYAPELARLARARLNPGAKLAQETLARPPQAEGTSQGARASLTILQTMHGITQGILLCTIAGCDDSRAYVAVSLLGGGAGTAASLLLTRSGLTPGQAAAINSGTVWGFGYGLASIGSFDLDGDNAIASVMVGALGFTGLGLLIAEFAQPTAGQVSLANSGGLWAGVVAGMLMATNNNGDERVFFGIEQGVVAAGIVTFALISRDLDISHGRVLLIDAGGILGGLLGASVLFLVDAEQDADVFLVGTSVGVLAGLGTATFLTRDYDARDDAPTVTVAPTAMGRHGGLGLTMLGQF
;
A
#
# COMPACT_ATOMS: atom_id res chain seq x y z
N MET A 1 24.62 -9.48 16.72
CA MET A 1 24.49 -9.67 15.25
C MET A 1 23.24 -10.49 14.81
N PHE A 2 22.18 -10.63 15.63
CA PHE A 2 20.97 -11.43 15.29
C PHE A 2 19.69 -10.61 15.06
N LEU A 3 19.74 -9.27 15.06
CA LEU A 3 18.54 -8.42 14.94
C LEU A 3 18.14 -8.08 13.50
N ALA A 4 19.09 -8.05 12.57
CA ALA A 4 18.84 -7.74 11.15
C ALA A 4 17.79 -8.64 10.44
N PRO A 5 17.77 -9.98 10.63
CA PRO A 5 16.76 -10.81 9.96
C PRO A 5 15.35 -10.62 10.54
N PHE A 6 15.21 -10.18 11.80
CA PHE A 6 13.91 -10.03 12.45
C PHE A 6 13.18 -8.76 11.98
N VAL A 7 13.91 -7.67 11.79
CA VAL A 7 13.38 -6.40 11.26
C VAL A 7 12.91 -6.56 9.81
N LEU A 8 13.65 -7.33 9.01
CA LEU A 8 13.29 -7.60 7.61
C LEU A 8 12.01 -8.45 7.48
N VAL A 9 11.82 -9.44 8.36
CA VAL A 9 10.62 -10.29 8.35
C VAL A 9 9.37 -9.52 8.80
N VAL A 10 9.49 -8.62 9.79
CA VAL A 10 8.36 -7.80 10.24
C VAL A 10 7.94 -6.76 9.19
N LEU A 11 8.89 -6.15 8.47
CA LEU A 11 8.61 -5.21 7.39
C LEU A 11 7.99 -5.88 6.15
N VAL A 12 8.39 -7.12 5.83
CA VAL A 12 7.80 -7.91 4.73
C VAL A 12 6.42 -8.46 5.09
N ALA A 13 6.18 -8.83 6.35
CA ALA A 13 4.90 -9.39 6.81
C ALA A 13 3.80 -8.32 7.04
N ALA A 14 4.17 -7.05 7.17
CA ALA A 14 3.22 -5.95 7.36
C ALA A 14 2.58 -5.46 6.04
N GLN A 15 2.85 -6.10 4.90
CA GLN A 15 2.22 -5.72 3.63
C GLN A 15 0.77 -6.23 3.59
N PRO A 16 -0.25 -5.34 3.65
CA PRO A 16 -1.61 -5.77 3.35
C PRO A 16 -1.64 -6.20 1.88
N GLY A 17 -1.81 -7.51 1.66
CA GLY A 17 -2.20 -8.03 0.36
C GLY A 17 -3.45 -7.30 -0.11
N ALA A 18 -3.50 -6.94 -1.39
CA ALA A 18 -4.66 -6.35 -2.03
C ALA A 18 -5.86 -7.31 -1.95
N SER A 19 -6.60 -7.26 -0.85
CA SER A 19 -7.87 -7.96 -0.70
C SER A 19 -8.98 -7.10 -1.30
N GLY A 20 -9.23 -7.32 -2.59
CA GLY A 20 -10.49 -6.93 -3.20
C GLY A 20 -11.62 -7.77 -2.63
N GLN A 21 -12.39 -7.22 -1.70
CA GLN A 21 -13.71 -7.76 -1.37
C GLN A 21 -14.62 -6.62 -0.93
N GLY A 22 -15.78 -6.55 -1.60
CA GLY A 22 -16.57 -5.34 -1.75
C GLY A 22 -17.48 -5.03 -0.56
N ASP A 23 -17.55 -3.74 -0.26
CA ASP A 23 -18.66 -3.13 0.44
C ASP A 23 -19.42 -2.25 -0.58
N ALA A 24 -20.74 -2.44 -0.65
CA ALA A 24 -21.62 -1.71 -1.56
C ALA A 24 -21.62 -0.21 -1.22
N PRO A 25 -21.42 0.69 -2.20
CA PRO A 25 -21.44 2.12 -1.94
C PRO A 25 -22.83 2.60 -1.56
N SER A 26 -22.91 3.46 -0.54
CA SER A 26 -24.05 4.34 -0.28
C SER A 26 -24.34 5.20 -1.51
N ALA A 27 -25.61 5.29 -1.92
CA ALA A 27 -26.04 6.00 -3.12
C ALA A 27 -25.49 7.45 -3.19
N PRO A 28 -24.86 7.87 -4.31
CA PRO A 28 -24.42 9.24 -4.48
C PRO A 28 -25.60 10.21 -4.57
N GLN A 29 -25.46 11.37 -3.92
CA GLN A 29 -26.33 12.52 -4.15
C GLN A 29 -26.15 13.03 -5.58
N SER A 30 -27.29 13.36 -6.20
CA SER A 30 -27.49 13.74 -7.60
C SER A 30 -26.41 14.72 -8.12
N ALA A 31 -25.55 14.22 -9.01
CA ALA A 31 -24.60 15.03 -9.76
C ALA A 31 -25.34 15.90 -10.79
N ALA A 32 -24.82 17.10 -11.05
CA ALA A 32 -25.31 18.01 -12.08
C ALA A 32 -25.36 17.32 -13.46
N PRO A 33 -26.34 17.68 -14.32
CA PRO A 33 -26.54 17.00 -15.60
C PRO A 33 -25.30 17.16 -16.49
N ALA A 34 -24.66 16.02 -16.80
CA ALA A 34 -23.60 15.95 -17.79
C ALA A 34 -24.13 16.48 -19.13
N ALA A 35 -23.31 17.29 -19.81
CA ALA A 35 -23.63 17.76 -21.15
C ALA A 35 -23.89 16.57 -22.07
N ALA A 36 -25.05 16.55 -22.74
CA ALA A 36 -25.46 15.46 -23.60
C ALA A 36 -24.44 15.28 -24.74
N MET A 37 -23.71 14.17 -24.73
CA MET A 37 -22.90 13.77 -25.88
C MET A 37 -23.87 13.36 -27.00
N PRO A 38 -23.77 13.96 -28.20
CA PRO A 38 -24.65 13.58 -29.30
C PRO A 38 -24.37 12.13 -29.72
N ALA A 39 -25.44 11.35 -29.89
CA ALA A 39 -25.33 9.98 -30.38
C ALA A 39 -24.65 9.95 -31.76
N PRO A 40 -23.83 8.92 -32.06
CA PRO A 40 -23.24 8.75 -33.38
C PRO A 40 -24.33 8.79 -34.45
N PRO A 41 -24.18 9.61 -35.51
CA PRO A 41 -25.17 9.69 -36.56
C PRO A 41 -25.35 8.31 -37.21
N LEU A 42 -26.59 7.89 -37.38
CA LEU A 42 -26.92 6.71 -38.16
C LEU A 42 -26.33 6.92 -39.56
N VAL A 43 -25.50 5.97 -40.03
CA VAL A 43 -25.05 5.97 -41.41
C VAL A 43 -26.33 5.91 -42.25
N ALA A 44 -26.54 6.89 -43.12
CA ALA A 44 -27.70 6.96 -44.00
C ALA A 44 -27.68 5.78 -44.97
N SER A 45 -28.20 4.65 -44.50
CA SER A 45 -28.54 3.48 -45.30
C SER A 45 -29.86 3.78 -46.01
N PRO A 46 -30.04 3.37 -47.29
CA PRO A 46 -31.34 3.41 -47.97
C PRO A 46 -32.45 2.69 -47.19
N ASP A 47 -32.08 1.81 -46.26
CA ASP A 47 -32.97 1.09 -45.34
C ASP A 47 -32.86 1.67 -43.92
N ALA A 48 -33.12 2.97 -43.76
CA ALA A 48 -33.15 3.62 -42.46
C ALA A 48 -34.23 2.95 -41.59
N CYS A 49 -33.78 2.25 -40.56
CA CYS A 49 -34.64 1.34 -39.83
C CYS A 49 -35.52 2.09 -38.81
N ALA A 50 -36.79 1.69 -38.69
CA ALA A 50 -37.82 2.43 -37.96
C ALA A 50 -37.70 2.42 -36.41
N ALA A 51 -36.52 2.13 -35.85
CA ALA A 51 -36.26 2.01 -34.41
C ALA A 51 -35.29 3.08 -33.85
N GLU A 52 -35.18 4.23 -34.53
CA GLU A 52 -34.25 5.31 -34.15
C GLU A 52 -34.49 5.83 -32.73
N SER A 53 -35.75 5.92 -32.27
CA SER A 53 -36.07 6.34 -30.90
C SER A 53 -35.55 5.36 -29.84
N ASP A 54 -35.61 4.05 -30.11
CA ASP A 54 -35.12 3.03 -29.19
C ASP A 54 -33.59 2.97 -29.18
N TYR A 55 -32.95 3.24 -30.32
CA TYR A 55 -31.50 3.38 -30.39
C TYR A 55 -31.00 4.57 -29.56
N LEU A 56 -31.61 5.74 -29.72
CA LEU A 56 -31.28 6.93 -28.93
C LEU A 56 -31.52 6.70 -27.44
N ALA A 57 -32.66 6.10 -27.06
CA ALA A 57 -32.95 5.75 -25.68
C ALA A 57 -31.93 4.76 -25.09
N GLY A 58 -31.51 3.76 -25.88
CA GLY A 58 -30.49 2.80 -25.47
C GLY A 58 -29.10 3.43 -25.32
N PHE A 59 -28.73 4.33 -26.23
CA PHE A 59 -27.48 5.09 -26.16
C PHE A 59 -27.45 6.03 -24.95
N ASP A 60 -28.52 6.81 -24.73
CA ASP A 60 -28.63 7.71 -23.59
C ASP A 60 -28.56 6.95 -22.26
N ALA A 61 -29.27 5.82 -22.16
CA ALA A 61 -29.20 4.94 -20.99
C ALA A 61 -27.77 4.42 -20.76
N LEU A 62 -27.04 4.04 -21.82
CA LEU A 62 -25.67 3.57 -21.73
C LEU A 62 -24.71 4.68 -21.23
N VAL A 63 -24.87 5.90 -21.73
CA VAL A 63 -24.09 7.08 -21.31
C VAL A 63 -24.37 7.43 -19.84
N GLN A 64 -25.62 7.30 -19.39
CA GLN A 64 -26.00 7.54 -17.99
C GLN A 64 -25.63 6.39 -17.04
N GLY A 65 -25.11 5.27 -17.54
CA GLY A 65 -24.76 4.09 -16.74
C GLY A 65 -25.98 3.24 -16.35
N GLU A 66 -27.13 3.43 -16.99
CA GLU A 66 -28.34 2.62 -16.83
C GLU A 66 -28.23 1.34 -17.70
N ASP A 67 -27.20 0.53 -17.49
CA ASP A 67 -26.81 -0.56 -18.41
C ASP A 67 -27.95 -1.56 -18.69
N ALA A 68 -28.81 -1.85 -17.71
CA ALA A 68 -29.97 -2.74 -17.89
C ALA A 68 -30.99 -2.17 -18.89
N ARG A 69 -31.28 -0.87 -18.78
CA ARG A 69 -32.21 -0.16 -19.66
C ARG A 69 -31.60 0.04 -21.05
N ALA A 70 -30.29 0.22 -21.12
CA ALA A 70 -29.53 0.26 -22.36
C ALA A 70 -29.65 -1.08 -23.12
N VAL A 71 -29.44 -2.21 -22.45
CA VAL A 71 -29.60 -3.55 -23.06
C VAL A 71 -31.02 -3.74 -23.60
N GLU A 72 -32.04 -3.47 -22.80
CA GLU A 72 -33.45 -3.65 -23.21
C GLU A 72 -33.80 -2.80 -24.45
N SER A 73 -33.37 -1.54 -24.48
CA SER A 73 -33.67 -0.65 -25.59
C SER A 73 -32.90 -1.03 -26.86
N LEU A 74 -31.64 -1.43 -26.74
CA LEU A 74 -30.82 -1.87 -27.87
C LEU A 74 -31.25 -3.24 -28.42
N GLU A 75 -31.80 -4.12 -27.58
CA GLU A 75 -32.38 -5.40 -28.04
C GLU A 75 -33.66 -5.17 -28.86
N ARG A 76 -34.53 -4.22 -28.46
CA ARG A 76 -35.68 -3.82 -29.29
C ARG A 76 -35.27 -3.28 -30.65
N VAL A 77 -34.15 -2.53 -30.72
CA VAL A 77 -33.56 -2.12 -32.00
C VAL A 77 -33.12 -3.33 -32.83
N LEU A 78 -32.49 -4.34 -32.23
CA LEU A 78 -32.03 -5.54 -32.95
C LEU A 78 -33.19 -6.42 -33.43
N GLU A 79 -34.32 -6.45 -32.71
CA GLU A 79 -35.54 -7.15 -33.13
C GLU A 79 -36.18 -6.47 -34.35
N ALA A 80 -36.28 -5.15 -34.34
CA ALA A 80 -36.80 -4.38 -35.47
C ALA A 80 -35.81 -4.31 -36.65
N CYS A 81 -34.51 -4.30 -36.34
CA CYS A 81 -33.41 -3.97 -37.24
C CYS A 81 -32.20 -4.90 -37.03
N PRO A 82 -32.27 -6.18 -37.43
CA PRO A 82 -31.18 -7.13 -37.18
C PRO A 82 -29.83 -6.72 -37.80
N GLN A 83 -29.86 -5.87 -38.84
CA GLN A 83 -28.68 -5.36 -39.54
C GLN A 83 -28.22 -3.98 -39.04
N HIS A 84 -28.70 -3.52 -37.88
CA HIS A 84 -28.29 -2.22 -37.35
C HIS A 84 -26.77 -2.19 -37.09
N PRO A 85 -26.01 -1.20 -37.60
CA PRO A 85 -24.55 -1.23 -37.60
C PRO A 85 -23.93 -1.16 -36.19
N TYR A 86 -24.55 -0.44 -35.26
CA TYR A 86 -23.98 -0.16 -33.93
C TYR A 86 -24.68 -0.83 -32.73
N ALA A 87 -25.97 -1.16 -32.86
CA ALA A 87 -26.77 -1.71 -31.76
C ALA A 87 -26.23 -3.05 -31.20
N PRO A 88 -25.68 -3.98 -32.02
CA PRO A 88 -25.14 -5.24 -31.49
C PRO A 88 -23.97 -5.00 -30.54
N GLU A 89 -23.07 -4.10 -30.92
CA GLU A 89 -21.87 -3.79 -30.15
C GLU A 89 -22.18 -3.00 -28.88
N LEU A 90 -23.09 -2.02 -28.96
CA LEU A 90 -23.54 -1.29 -27.78
C LEU A 90 -24.29 -2.22 -26.79
N ALA A 91 -25.13 -3.14 -27.28
CA ALA A 91 -25.81 -4.12 -26.44
C ALA A 91 -24.80 -5.08 -25.79
N ARG A 92 -23.77 -5.50 -26.54
CA ARG A 92 -22.67 -6.33 -26.01
C ARG A 92 -21.90 -5.60 -24.90
N LEU A 93 -21.58 -4.33 -25.10
CA LEU A 93 -20.90 -3.50 -24.10
C LEU A 93 -21.77 -3.32 -22.84
N ALA A 94 -23.05 -2.99 -23.00
CA ALA A 94 -23.99 -2.83 -21.89
C ALA A 94 -24.14 -4.13 -21.07
N ARG A 95 -24.25 -5.29 -21.73
CA ARG A 95 -24.26 -6.61 -21.04
C ARG A 95 -22.95 -6.90 -20.33
N ALA A 96 -21.81 -6.51 -20.90
CA ALA A 96 -20.51 -6.69 -20.26
C ALA A 96 -20.41 -5.88 -18.96
N ARG A 97 -20.94 -4.65 -18.93
CA ARG A 97 -20.97 -3.78 -17.73
C ARG A 97 -21.87 -4.30 -16.61
N LEU A 98 -22.94 -5.03 -16.96
CA LEU A 98 -23.82 -5.68 -15.97
C LEU A 98 -23.17 -6.87 -15.25
N ASN A 99 -22.07 -7.43 -15.78
CA ASN A 99 -21.36 -8.50 -15.07
C ASN A 99 -20.75 -7.95 -13.77
N PRO A 100 -20.85 -8.67 -12.64
CA PRO A 100 -20.38 -8.19 -11.34
C PRO A 100 -18.94 -7.65 -11.34
N GLY A 101 -18.06 -8.23 -12.14
CA GLY A 101 -16.66 -7.80 -12.26
C GLY A 101 -16.44 -6.48 -13.01
N ALA A 102 -17.32 -6.11 -13.95
CA ALA A 102 -17.17 -4.88 -14.73
C ALA A 102 -17.61 -3.64 -13.95
N LYS A 103 -18.62 -3.78 -13.08
CA LYS A 103 -19.07 -2.71 -12.18
C LYS A 103 -17.99 -2.29 -11.19
N LEU A 104 -17.28 -3.28 -10.62
CA LEU A 104 -16.11 -3.06 -9.76
C LEU A 104 -14.98 -2.31 -10.50
N ALA A 105 -14.71 -2.67 -11.76
CA ALA A 105 -13.69 -1.99 -12.56
C ALA A 105 -14.06 -0.52 -12.85
N GLN A 106 -15.32 -0.22 -13.14
CA GLN A 106 -15.77 1.15 -13.41
C GLN A 106 -15.81 2.04 -12.16
N GLU A 107 -16.23 1.49 -11.01
CA GLU A 107 -16.15 2.20 -9.73
C GLU A 107 -14.70 2.52 -9.34
N THR A 108 -13.74 1.70 -9.79
CA THR A 108 -12.32 1.95 -9.59
C THR A 108 -11.79 3.09 -10.47
N LEU A 109 -12.27 3.20 -11.71
CA LEU A 109 -11.82 4.21 -12.68
C LEU A 109 -12.50 5.57 -12.51
N ALA A 110 -13.74 5.60 -11.99
CA ALA A 110 -14.49 6.83 -11.77
C ALA A 110 -14.06 7.63 -10.52
N ARG A 111 -13.12 7.11 -9.72
CA ARG A 111 -12.72 7.76 -8.48
C ARG A 111 -11.74 8.89 -8.79
N PRO A 112 -12.10 10.17 -8.55
CA PRO A 112 -11.14 11.26 -8.65
C PRO A 112 -9.96 11.00 -7.69
N PRO A 113 -8.80 11.60 -7.95
CA PRO A 113 -7.57 11.41 -7.17
C PRO A 113 -7.59 12.10 -5.80
N GLN A 114 -8.76 12.16 -5.17
CA GLN A 114 -9.01 12.90 -3.95
C GLN A 114 -9.14 11.96 -2.78
N ALA A 115 -8.17 12.07 -1.87
CA ALA A 115 -8.10 11.41 -0.56
C ALA A 115 -8.22 9.88 -0.62
N GLU A 116 -7.24 9.19 -0.04
CA GLU A 116 -7.36 7.74 0.09
C GLU A 116 -8.68 7.39 0.80
N GLY A 117 -9.50 6.58 0.14
CA GLY A 117 -10.75 6.10 0.74
C GLY A 117 -10.46 5.21 1.95
N THR A 118 -11.45 5.08 2.83
CA THR A 118 -11.37 4.09 3.91
C THR A 118 -11.33 2.68 3.31
N SER A 119 -10.59 1.78 3.95
CA SER A 119 -10.39 0.41 3.46
C SER A 119 -10.48 -0.61 4.59
N GLN A 120 -11.18 -1.72 4.35
CA GLN A 120 -11.22 -2.86 5.27
C GLN A 120 -9.83 -3.51 5.39
N GLY A 121 -9.03 -3.52 4.31
CA GLY A 121 -7.65 -3.99 4.33
C GLY A 121 -6.77 -3.15 5.26
N ALA A 122 -6.94 -1.81 5.24
CA ALA A 122 -6.24 -0.91 6.15
C ALA A 122 -6.59 -1.22 7.61
N ARG A 123 -7.88 -1.40 7.91
CA ARG A 123 -8.36 -1.78 9.25
C ARG A 123 -7.85 -3.15 9.70
N ALA A 124 -7.84 -4.15 8.81
CA ALA A 124 -7.32 -5.48 9.10
C ALA A 124 -5.80 -5.42 9.40
N SER A 125 -5.04 -4.69 8.59
CA SER A 125 -3.59 -4.52 8.78
C SER A 125 -3.27 -3.86 10.13
N LEU A 126 -3.97 -2.79 10.50
CA LEU A 126 -3.83 -2.15 11.80
C LEU A 126 -4.16 -3.14 12.92
N THR A 127 -5.29 -3.83 12.81
CA THR A 127 -5.73 -4.79 13.85
C THR A 127 -4.66 -5.84 14.10
N ILE A 128 -4.13 -6.48 13.05
CA ILE A 128 -3.08 -7.51 13.18
C ILE A 128 -1.84 -6.95 13.88
N LEU A 129 -1.33 -5.80 13.41
CA LEU A 129 -0.12 -5.20 13.98
C LEU A 129 -0.32 -4.75 15.43
N GLN A 130 -1.46 -4.16 15.76
CA GLN A 130 -1.76 -3.72 17.12
C GLN A 130 -2.05 -4.88 18.07
N THR A 131 -2.61 -6.00 17.59
CA THR A 131 -2.69 -7.25 18.35
C THR A 131 -1.29 -7.75 18.70
N MET A 132 -0.38 -7.83 17.73
CA MET A 132 1.00 -8.25 17.96
C MET A 132 1.76 -7.29 18.88
N HIS A 133 1.55 -5.98 18.71
CA HIS A 133 2.08 -4.95 19.59
C HIS A 133 1.58 -5.17 21.02
N GLY A 134 0.27 -5.34 21.22
CA GLY A 134 -0.33 -5.61 22.53
C GLY A 134 0.21 -6.88 23.19
N ILE A 135 0.37 -7.98 22.44
CA ILE A 135 1.02 -9.21 22.93
C ILE A 135 2.42 -8.90 23.43
N THR A 136 3.21 -8.21 22.62
CA THR A 136 4.60 -7.86 22.94
C THR A 136 4.67 -6.99 24.19
N GLN A 137 3.82 -5.96 24.29
CA GLN A 137 3.72 -5.11 25.48
C GLN A 137 3.35 -5.91 26.73
N GLY A 138 2.45 -6.89 26.60
CA GLY A 138 2.11 -7.79 27.71
C GLY A 138 3.30 -8.63 28.19
N ILE A 139 4.12 -9.15 27.27
CA ILE A 139 5.35 -9.87 27.61
C ILE A 139 6.33 -8.95 28.34
N LEU A 140 6.63 -7.77 27.77
CA LEU A 140 7.58 -6.81 28.36
C LEU A 140 7.15 -6.37 29.76
N LEU A 141 5.85 -6.09 29.94
CA LEU A 141 5.28 -5.74 31.23
C LEU A 141 5.42 -6.88 32.26
N CYS A 142 5.18 -8.13 31.86
CA CYS A 142 5.34 -9.27 32.76
C CYS A 142 6.79 -9.43 33.21
N THR A 143 7.75 -9.21 32.30
CA THR A 143 9.18 -9.29 32.64
C THR A 143 9.56 -8.22 33.65
N ILE A 144 9.16 -6.95 33.44
CA ILE A 144 9.40 -5.86 34.41
C ILE A 144 8.72 -6.15 35.76
N ALA A 145 7.53 -6.76 35.73
CA ALA A 145 6.78 -7.11 36.95
C ALA A 145 7.34 -8.34 37.69
N GLY A 146 8.38 -9.00 37.17
CA GLY A 146 8.96 -10.20 37.78
C GLY A 146 8.04 -11.43 37.70
N CYS A 147 7.32 -11.60 36.58
CA CYS A 147 6.54 -12.82 36.36
C CYS A 147 7.46 -14.05 36.22
N ASP A 148 7.38 -14.99 37.15
CA ASP A 148 8.13 -16.25 37.08
C ASP A 148 7.30 -17.44 36.52
N ASP A 149 5.98 -17.28 36.38
CA ASP A 149 5.08 -18.32 35.88
C ASP A 149 4.78 -18.16 34.38
N SER A 150 4.95 -19.23 33.61
CA SER A 150 4.60 -19.27 32.18
C SER A 150 3.12 -18.96 31.93
N ARG A 151 2.24 -19.30 32.87
CA ARG A 151 0.81 -18.96 32.77
C ARG A 151 0.58 -17.46 32.88
N ALA A 152 1.38 -16.76 33.70
CA ALA A 152 1.31 -15.31 33.80
C ALA A 152 1.71 -14.65 32.48
N TYR A 153 2.81 -15.10 31.85
CA TYR A 153 3.21 -14.62 30.52
C TYR A 153 2.10 -14.80 29.49
N VAL A 154 1.49 -15.98 29.40
CA VAL A 154 0.40 -16.25 28.46
C VAL A 154 -0.82 -15.37 28.77
N ALA A 155 -1.20 -15.24 30.04
CA ALA A 155 -2.35 -14.44 30.44
C ALA A 155 -2.18 -12.96 30.11
N VAL A 156 -1.03 -12.36 30.45
CA VAL A 156 -0.76 -10.94 30.18
C VAL A 156 -0.57 -10.70 28.68
N SER A 157 0.03 -11.63 27.94
CA SER A 157 0.12 -11.58 26.47
C SER A 157 -1.26 -11.60 25.80
N LEU A 158 -2.15 -12.50 26.24
CA LEU A 158 -3.52 -12.58 25.72
C LEU A 158 -4.31 -11.31 26.06
N LEU A 159 -4.14 -10.79 27.27
CA LEU A 159 -4.77 -9.54 27.69
C LEU A 159 -4.29 -8.36 26.83
N GLY A 160 -2.98 -8.24 26.61
CA GLY A 160 -2.41 -7.22 25.75
C GLY A 160 -2.85 -7.35 24.30
N GLY A 161 -2.80 -8.55 23.72
CA GLY A 161 -3.29 -8.81 22.36
C GLY A 161 -4.77 -8.52 22.20
N GLY A 162 -5.59 -8.92 23.17
CA GLY A 162 -7.01 -8.60 23.24
C GLY A 162 -7.26 -7.09 23.30
N ALA A 163 -6.50 -6.35 24.11
CA ALA A 163 -6.58 -4.90 24.20
C ALA A 163 -6.22 -4.22 22.87
N GLY A 164 -5.12 -4.63 22.22
CA GLY A 164 -4.71 -4.10 20.91
C GLY A 164 -5.74 -4.36 19.82
N THR A 165 -6.32 -5.56 19.80
CA THR A 165 -7.39 -5.96 18.87
C THR A 165 -8.65 -5.12 19.10
N ALA A 166 -9.11 -5.03 20.35
CA ALA A 166 -10.30 -4.30 20.73
C ALA A 166 -10.15 -2.80 20.44
N ALA A 167 -9.02 -2.19 20.82
CA ALA A 167 -8.75 -0.79 20.54
C ALA A 167 -8.79 -0.50 19.03
N SER A 168 -8.11 -1.31 18.21
CA SER A 168 -8.12 -1.15 16.75
C SER A 168 -9.54 -1.25 16.18
N LEU A 169 -10.30 -2.29 16.56
CA LEU A 169 -11.66 -2.47 16.03
C LEU A 169 -12.64 -1.40 16.49
N LEU A 170 -12.49 -0.88 17.71
CA LEU A 170 -13.37 0.14 18.28
C LEU A 170 -13.07 1.54 17.75
N LEU A 171 -11.78 1.91 17.66
CA LEU A 171 -11.35 3.24 17.25
C LEU A 171 -11.52 3.47 15.75
N THR A 172 -11.49 2.40 14.93
CA THR A 172 -11.61 2.52 13.48
C THR A 172 -13.01 2.17 12.95
N ARG A 173 -14.06 2.27 13.79
CA ARG A 173 -15.44 1.98 13.37
C ARG A 173 -15.94 2.90 12.26
N SER A 174 -15.44 4.14 12.23
CA SER A 174 -15.71 5.13 11.17
C SER A 174 -14.94 4.87 9.87
N GLY A 175 -14.18 3.78 9.80
CA GLY A 175 -13.25 3.51 8.72
C GLY A 175 -11.86 4.08 9.00
N LEU A 176 -10.89 3.65 8.19
CA LEU A 176 -9.49 4.04 8.28
C LEU A 176 -8.90 4.03 6.88
N THR A 177 -8.15 5.07 6.50
CA THR A 177 -7.44 5.08 5.21
C THR A 177 -6.19 4.19 5.28
N PRO A 178 -5.71 3.64 4.15
CA PRO A 178 -4.43 2.95 4.07
C PRO A 178 -3.26 3.74 4.68
N GLY A 179 -3.13 5.02 4.38
CA GLY A 179 -2.07 5.88 4.89
C GLY A 179 -2.15 6.14 6.39
N GLN A 180 -3.36 6.26 6.95
CA GLN A 180 -3.54 6.33 8.41
C GLN A 180 -3.11 5.04 9.10
N ALA A 181 -3.54 3.88 8.58
CA ALA A 181 -3.10 2.59 9.09
C ALA A 181 -1.58 2.42 9.02
N ALA A 182 -1.00 2.79 7.87
CA ALA A 182 0.43 2.76 7.65
C ALA A 182 1.18 3.67 8.63
N ALA A 183 0.71 4.90 8.86
CA ALA A 183 1.35 5.85 9.79
C ALA A 183 1.37 5.31 11.23
N ILE A 184 0.25 4.76 11.71
CA ILE A 184 0.15 4.18 13.05
C ILE A 184 1.07 2.96 13.18
N ASN A 185 0.99 2.01 12.24
CA ASN A 185 1.82 0.81 12.24
C ASN A 185 3.31 1.14 12.13
N SER A 186 3.67 2.12 11.31
CA SER A 186 5.05 2.60 11.17
C SER A 186 5.55 3.20 12.47
N GLY A 187 4.72 4.02 13.14
CA GLY A 187 5.02 4.52 14.47
C GLY A 187 5.31 3.39 15.46
N THR A 188 4.48 2.34 15.49
CA THR A 188 4.73 1.17 16.33
C THR A 188 6.07 0.49 16.02
N VAL A 189 6.36 0.20 14.75
CA VAL A 189 7.58 -0.51 14.33
C VAL A 189 8.83 0.33 14.60
N TRP A 190 8.84 1.60 14.20
CA TRP A 190 9.96 2.51 14.48
C TRP A 190 10.13 2.72 15.98
N GLY A 191 9.04 2.81 16.74
CA GLY A 191 9.10 2.91 18.20
C GLY A 191 9.84 1.74 18.85
N PHE A 192 9.56 0.51 18.40
CA PHE A 192 10.33 -0.66 18.83
C PHE A 192 11.81 -0.54 18.44
N GLY A 193 12.09 -0.13 17.19
CA GLY A 193 13.46 0.06 16.71
C GLY A 193 14.24 1.10 17.54
N TYR A 194 13.66 2.29 17.77
CA TYR A 194 14.25 3.34 18.59
C TYR A 194 14.41 2.91 20.05
N GLY A 195 13.43 2.21 20.62
CA GLY A 195 13.53 1.67 21.96
C GLY A 195 14.67 0.65 22.10
N LEU A 196 14.83 -0.26 21.13
CA LEU A 196 15.94 -1.22 21.10
C LEU A 196 17.29 -0.52 20.92
N ALA A 197 17.40 0.42 19.98
CA ALA A 197 18.63 1.17 19.76
C ALA A 197 18.99 2.05 20.98
N SER A 198 17.99 2.47 21.75
CA SER A 198 18.19 3.26 22.99
C SER A 198 18.94 2.48 24.07
N ILE A 199 18.85 1.15 24.06
CA ILE A 199 19.62 0.29 24.95
C ILE A 199 21.13 0.56 24.75
N GLY A 200 21.58 0.55 23.51
CA GLY A 200 22.98 0.83 23.18
C GLY A 200 23.36 2.30 23.33
N SER A 201 22.51 3.24 22.88
CA SER A 201 22.84 4.68 22.90
C SER A 201 22.84 5.30 24.30
N PHE A 202 22.13 4.71 25.26
CA PHE A 202 22.09 5.16 26.65
C PHE A 202 22.69 4.18 27.66
N ASP A 203 23.28 3.07 27.19
CA ASP A 203 23.86 2.02 28.03
C ASP A 203 22.88 1.51 29.08
N LEU A 204 21.67 1.15 28.63
CA LEU A 204 20.59 0.68 29.50
C LEU A 204 20.72 -0.82 29.76
N ASP A 205 20.42 -1.22 30.98
CA ASP A 205 20.43 -2.62 31.41
C ASP A 205 19.12 -3.01 32.13
N GLY A 206 18.94 -4.31 32.33
CA GLY A 206 17.82 -4.89 33.08
C GLY A 206 16.45 -4.32 32.70
N ASP A 207 15.70 -3.86 33.70
CA ASP A 207 14.36 -3.31 33.51
C ASP A 207 14.35 -2.00 32.72
N ASN A 208 15.41 -1.20 32.79
CA ASN A 208 15.50 0.07 32.03
C ASN A 208 15.58 -0.20 30.53
N ALA A 209 16.34 -1.23 30.13
CA ALA A 209 16.41 -1.67 28.74
C ALA A 209 15.03 -2.10 28.23
N ILE A 210 14.30 -2.93 29.01
CA ILE A 210 12.95 -3.38 28.65
C ILE A 210 11.96 -2.22 28.61
N ALA A 211 12.03 -1.33 29.61
CA ALA A 211 11.18 -0.13 29.67
C ALA A 211 11.42 0.80 28.49
N SER A 212 12.66 0.93 28.00
CA SER A 212 12.97 1.76 26.83
C SER A 212 12.29 1.25 25.56
N VAL A 213 12.26 -0.08 25.36
CA VAL A 213 11.55 -0.73 24.25
C VAL A 213 10.04 -0.51 24.38
N MET A 214 9.51 -0.68 25.59
CA MET A 214 8.10 -0.46 25.90
C MET A 214 7.67 0.98 25.60
N VAL A 215 8.40 1.96 26.14
CA VAL A 215 8.15 3.40 25.98
C VAL A 215 8.33 3.83 24.54
N GLY A 216 9.37 3.34 23.85
CA GLY A 216 9.61 3.64 22.44
C GLY A 216 8.41 3.19 21.58
N ALA A 217 7.99 1.93 21.72
CA ALA A 217 6.89 1.40 20.94
C ALA A 217 5.55 2.11 21.24
N LEU A 218 5.20 2.35 22.51
CA LEU A 218 3.97 3.05 22.88
C LEU A 218 4.00 4.53 22.45
N GLY A 219 5.12 5.21 22.71
CA GLY A 219 5.30 6.63 22.41
C GLY A 219 5.20 6.92 20.92
N PHE A 220 5.89 6.14 20.08
CA PHE A 220 5.81 6.33 18.64
C PHE A 220 4.50 5.79 18.03
N THR A 221 3.83 4.79 18.63
CA THR A 221 2.46 4.45 18.23
C THR A 221 1.52 5.63 18.45
N GLY A 222 1.64 6.32 19.60
CA GLY A 222 0.95 7.58 19.88
C GLY A 222 1.27 8.67 18.86
N LEU A 223 2.55 8.83 18.50
CA LEU A 223 2.96 9.77 17.46
C LEU A 223 2.35 9.42 16.08
N GLY A 224 2.32 8.13 15.72
CA GLY A 224 1.69 7.64 14.50
C GLY A 224 0.18 7.93 14.47
N LEU A 225 -0.51 7.81 15.60
CA LEU A 225 -1.91 8.22 15.74
C LEU A 225 -2.10 9.72 15.52
N LEU A 226 -1.24 10.56 16.11
CA LEU A 226 -1.28 12.01 15.91
C LEU A 226 -1.03 12.37 14.43
N ILE A 227 -0.06 11.75 13.78
CA ILE A 227 0.21 11.97 12.35
C ILE A 227 -0.99 11.54 11.50
N ALA A 228 -1.58 10.36 11.78
CA ALA A 228 -2.74 9.87 11.07
C ALA A 228 -3.96 10.80 11.17
N GLU A 229 -4.17 11.41 12.34
CA GLU A 229 -5.28 12.33 12.58
C GLU A 229 -5.05 13.70 11.96
N PHE A 230 -3.86 14.29 12.17
CA PHE A 230 -3.60 15.69 11.82
C PHE A 230 -3.02 15.90 10.43
N ALA A 231 -2.19 14.98 9.94
CA ALA A 231 -1.56 15.09 8.63
C ALA A 231 -2.29 14.32 7.54
N GLN A 232 -3.09 13.31 7.91
CA GLN A 232 -3.84 12.44 7.00
C GLN A 232 -2.99 11.97 5.79
N PRO A 233 -1.79 11.40 6.04
CA PRO A 233 -0.88 11.07 4.96
C PRO A 233 -1.45 9.96 4.08
N THR A 234 -0.99 9.89 2.83
CA THR A 234 -1.25 8.74 1.95
C THR A 234 -0.31 7.58 2.30
N ALA A 235 -0.67 6.36 1.92
CA ALA A 235 0.18 5.18 2.10
C ALA A 235 1.52 5.32 1.37
N GLY A 236 1.52 5.98 0.20
CA GLY A 236 2.75 6.29 -0.54
C GLY A 236 3.67 7.26 0.20
N GLN A 237 3.10 8.30 0.84
CA GLN A 237 3.88 9.24 1.66
C GLN A 237 4.53 8.55 2.86
N VAL A 238 3.77 7.75 3.60
CA VAL A 238 4.31 6.99 4.74
C VAL A 238 5.37 5.99 4.28
N SER A 239 5.14 5.31 3.16
CA SER A 239 6.10 4.37 2.58
C SER A 239 7.40 5.05 2.19
N LEU A 240 7.34 6.21 1.53
CA LEU A 240 8.52 6.97 1.14
C LEU A 240 9.30 7.47 2.37
N ALA A 241 8.60 7.95 3.41
CA ALA A 241 9.23 8.32 4.68
C ALA A 241 9.95 7.14 5.34
N ASN A 242 9.30 5.97 5.42
CA ASN A 242 9.89 4.75 5.96
C ASN A 242 11.11 4.29 5.16
N SER A 243 11.02 4.30 3.83
CA SER A 243 12.12 3.97 2.92
C SER A 243 13.31 4.91 3.16
N GLY A 244 13.07 6.22 3.28
CA GLY A 244 14.09 7.21 3.62
C GLY A 244 14.80 6.92 4.94
N GLY A 245 14.06 6.59 5.99
CA GLY A 245 14.64 6.18 7.28
C GLY A 245 15.46 4.90 7.20
N LEU A 246 14.88 3.86 6.59
CA LEU A 246 15.49 2.54 6.48
C LEU A 246 16.81 2.60 5.71
N TRP A 247 16.83 3.19 4.52
CA TRP A 247 18.02 3.22 3.69
C TRP A 247 19.07 4.20 4.20
N ALA A 248 18.68 5.30 4.84
CA ALA A 248 19.62 6.17 5.54
C ALA A 248 20.32 5.40 6.68
N GLY A 249 19.58 4.64 7.48
CA GLY A 249 20.14 3.78 8.53
C GLY A 249 21.05 2.68 8.00
N VAL A 250 20.61 1.95 6.96
CA VAL A 250 21.41 0.87 6.35
C VAL A 250 22.74 1.41 5.81
N VAL A 251 22.72 2.48 5.01
CA VAL A 251 23.93 3.07 4.43
C VAL A 251 24.83 3.64 5.52
N ALA A 252 24.28 4.39 6.49
CA ALA A 252 25.07 4.93 7.58
C ALA A 252 25.67 3.83 8.45
N GLY A 253 24.92 2.79 8.77
CA GLY A 253 25.39 1.64 9.53
C GLY A 253 26.56 0.92 8.86
N MET A 254 26.45 0.66 7.55
CA MET A 254 27.54 0.07 6.76
C MET A 254 28.79 0.96 6.75
N LEU A 255 28.62 2.28 6.53
CA LEU A 255 29.75 3.21 6.51
C LEU A 255 30.39 3.38 7.90
N MET A 256 29.59 3.45 8.96
CA MET A 256 30.12 3.55 10.33
C MET A 256 30.79 2.27 10.79
N ALA A 257 30.34 1.11 10.31
CA ALA A 257 30.98 -0.18 10.63
C ALA A 257 32.42 -0.29 10.09
N THR A 258 32.83 0.57 9.15
CA THR A 258 34.24 0.68 8.73
C THR A 258 35.14 1.33 9.79
N ASN A 259 34.55 2.01 10.77
CA ASN A 259 35.29 2.64 11.85
C ASN A 259 35.47 1.65 13.02
N ASN A 260 36.55 0.87 12.97
CA ASN A 260 36.88 -0.16 13.98
C ASN A 260 37.17 0.37 15.40
N ASN A 261 37.20 1.70 15.61
CA ASN A 261 37.44 2.31 16.93
C ASN A 261 36.18 2.96 17.52
N GLY A 262 34.99 2.70 16.95
CA GLY A 262 33.75 3.33 17.36
C GLY A 262 33.25 2.85 18.72
N ASP A 263 32.92 3.81 19.60
CA ASP A 263 32.09 3.56 20.78
C ASP A 263 30.69 3.13 20.32
N GLU A 264 30.24 1.94 20.75
CA GLU A 264 28.91 1.38 20.39
C GLU A 264 27.78 2.37 20.73
N ARG A 265 27.92 3.11 21.82
CA ARG A 265 26.97 4.14 22.23
C ARG A 265 26.85 5.24 21.19
N VAL A 266 28.00 5.68 20.66
CA VAL A 266 28.07 6.69 19.60
C VAL A 266 27.51 6.14 18.30
N PHE A 267 27.78 4.87 17.98
CA PHE A 267 27.22 4.20 16.81
C PHE A 267 25.69 4.23 16.82
N PHE A 268 25.06 3.73 17.89
CA PHE A 268 23.59 3.72 17.98
C PHE A 268 22.99 5.12 18.03
N GLY A 269 23.64 6.07 18.73
CA GLY A 269 23.18 7.45 18.79
C GLY A 269 23.21 8.14 17.41
N ILE A 270 24.27 7.94 16.62
CA ILE A 270 24.36 8.48 15.26
C ILE A 270 23.36 7.78 14.35
N GLU A 271 23.25 6.45 14.41
CA GLU A 271 22.33 5.67 13.59
C GLU A 271 20.87 6.11 13.78
N GLN A 272 20.42 6.23 15.03
CA GLN A 272 19.11 6.79 15.38
C GLN A 272 18.90 8.20 14.80
N GLY A 273 19.90 9.06 14.88
CA GLY A 273 19.84 10.42 14.34
C GLY A 273 19.73 10.45 12.82
N VAL A 274 20.51 9.62 12.13
CA VAL A 274 20.48 9.53 10.65
C VAL A 274 19.17 8.93 10.15
N VAL A 275 18.67 7.88 10.81
CA VAL A 275 17.35 7.30 10.51
C VAL A 275 16.25 8.35 10.68
N ALA A 276 16.26 9.11 11.79
CA ALA A 276 15.27 10.15 12.04
C ALA A 276 15.31 11.23 10.96
N ALA A 277 16.52 11.67 10.60
CA ALA A 277 16.73 12.63 9.53
C ALA A 277 16.22 12.10 8.19
N GLY A 278 16.45 10.82 7.88
CA GLY A 278 15.93 10.14 6.69
C GLY A 278 14.40 10.15 6.65
N ILE A 279 13.74 9.72 7.74
CA ILE A 279 12.28 9.72 7.85
C ILE A 279 11.71 11.12 7.64
N VAL A 280 12.23 12.11 8.37
CA VAL A 280 11.72 13.49 8.31
C VAL A 280 11.95 14.09 6.93
N THR A 281 13.13 13.90 6.33
CA THR A 281 13.46 14.44 5.01
C THR A 281 12.52 13.89 3.95
N PHE A 282 12.33 12.56 3.92
CA PHE A 282 11.49 11.93 2.92
C PHE A 282 9.99 12.14 3.18
N ALA A 283 9.56 12.30 4.44
CA ALA A 283 8.21 12.72 4.76
C ALA A 283 7.91 14.14 4.23
N LEU A 284 8.87 15.06 4.32
CA LEU A 284 8.72 16.41 3.77
C LEU A 284 8.68 16.40 2.25
N ILE A 285 9.61 15.68 1.61
CA ILE A 285 9.66 15.53 0.15
C ILE A 285 8.37 14.89 -0.39
N SER A 286 7.81 13.91 0.32
CA SER A 286 6.60 13.20 -0.11
C SER A 286 5.34 14.07 -0.20
N ARG A 287 5.35 15.27 0.41
CA ARG A 287 4.19 16.18 0.36
C ARG A 287 3.96 16.74 -1.04
N ASP A 288 5.04 16.91 -1.79
CA ASP A 288 5.02 17.50 -3.13
C ASP A 288 5.12 16.44 -4.25
N LEU A 289 5.22 15.16 -3.88
CA LEU A 289 5.31 14.04 -4.81
C LEU A 289 4.04 13.19 -4.72
N ASP A 290 3.37 13.03 -5.87
CA ASP A 290 2.35 11.99 -6.03
C ASP A 290 3.09 10.66 -6.25
N ILE A 291 3.34 9.96 -5.15
CA ILE A 291 4.04 8.69 -5.15
C ILE A 291 3.14 7.60 -4.60
N SER A 292 2.99 6.48 -5.32
CA SER A 292 2.24 5.34 -4.81
C SER A 292 3.11 4.46 -3.91
N HIS A 293 2.46 3.73 -3.01
CA HIS A 293 3.10 2.68 -2.21
C HIS A 293 3.80 1.63 -3.10
N GLY A 294 3.21 1.29 -4.25
CA GLY A 294 3.77 0.32 -5.20
C GLY A 294 5.10 0.80 -5.79
N ARG A 295 5.19 2.08 -6.15
CA ARG A 295 6.44 2.66 -6.66
C ARG A 295 7.55 2.63 -5.62
N VAL A 296 7.26 2.98 -4.36
CA VAL A 296 8.27 2.93 -3.29
C VAL A 296 8.78 1.51 -3.08
N LEU A 297 7.90 0.49 -3.12
CA LEU A 297 8.31 -0.91 -3.01
C LEU A 297 9.30 -1.32 -4.13
N LEU A 298 9.09 -0.84 -5.36
CA LEU A 298 10.02 -1.07 -6.46
C LEU A 298 11.36 -0.34 -6.25
N ILE A 299 11.32 0.87 -5.68
CA ILE A 299 12.53 1.61 -5.30
C ILE A 299 13.32 0.82 -4.24
N ASP A 300 12.65 0.35 -3.17
CA ASP A 300 13.27 -0.45 -2.12
C ASP A 300 13.85 -1.76 -2.66
N ALA A 301 13.14 -2.46 -3.54
CA ALA A 301 13.66 -3.63 -4.24
C ALA A 301 14.93 -3.29 -5.04
N GLY A 302 14.96 -2.12 -5.69
CA GLY A 302 16.15 -1.58 -6.34
C GLY A 302 17.34 -1.42 -5.40
N GLY A 303 17.12 -0.87 -4.19
CA GLY A 303 18.15 -0.77 -3.16
C GLY A 303 18.71 -2.11 -2.72
N ILE A 304 17.83 -3.11 -2.48
CA ILE A 304 18.24 -4.48 -2.11
C ILE A 304 19.07 -5.11 -3.24
N LEU A 305 18.57 -5.08 -4.47
CA LEU A 305 19.26 -5.65 -5.63
C LEU A 305 20.59 -4.95 -5.90
N GLY A 306 20.64 -3.63 -5.76
CA GLY A 306 21.85 -2.84 -5.89
C GLY A 306 22.90 -3.20 -4.84
N GLY A 307 22.49 -3.34 -3.58
CA GLY A 307 23.38 -3.78 -2.50
C GLY A 307 23.93 -5.19 -2.73
N LEU A 308 23.06 -6.15 -3.08
CA LEU A 308 23.47 -7.52 -3.41
C LEU A 308 24.42 -7.57 -4.60
N LEU A 309 24.16 -6.79 -5.65
CA LEU A 309 25.03 -6.71 -6.82
C LEU A 309 26.39 -6.09 -6.44
N GLY A 310 26.40 -5.01 -5.66
CA GLY A 310 27.63 -4.37 -5.16
C GLY A 310 28.49 -5.34 -4.34
N ALA A 311 27.87 -6.03 -3.37
CA ALA A 311 28.51 -7.07 -2.57
C ALA A 311 29.06 -8.21 -3.44
N SER A 312 28.27 -8.69 -4.42
CA SER A 312 28.66 -9.79 -5.32
C SER A 312 29.85 -9.42 -6.22
N VAL A 313 29.89 -8.18 -6.74
CA VAL A 313 31.01 -7.71 -7.56
C VAL A 313 32.29 -7.66 -6.72
N LEU A 314 32.22 -7.16 -5.48
CA LEU A 314 33.37 -7.10 -4.58
C LEU A 314 33.87 -8.48 -4.16
N PHE A 315 32.96 -9.42 -3.92
CA PHE A 315 33.29 -10.81 -3.67
C PHE A 315 34.07 -11.43 -4.84
N LEU A 316 33.64 -11.20 -6.09
CA LEU A 316 34.29 -11.76 -7.28
C LEU A 316 35.69 -11.19 -7.57
N VAL A 317 36.01 -10.00 -7.06
CA VAL A 317 37.34 -9.38 -7.20
C VAL A 317 38.23 -9.61 -5.97
N ASP A 318 37.86 -10.53 -5.07
CA ASP A 318 38.60 -10.87 -3.84
C ASP A 318 38.81 -9.66 -2.91
N ALA A 319 37.89 -8.69 -2.93
CA ALA A 319 37.92 -7.52 -2.06
C ALA A 319 37.34 -7.80 -0.66
N GLU A 320 36.86 -9.03 -0.39
CA GLU A 320 36.32 -9.40 0.93
C GLU A 320 37.36 -9.45 2.04
N GLN A 321 38.66 -9.50 1.67
CA GLN A 321 39.77 -9.43 2.63
C GLN A 321 39.86 -8.05 3.30
N ASP A 322 39.27 -7.02 2.67
CA ASP A 322 39.14 -5.68 3.22
C ASP A 322 37.66 -5.39 3.50
N ALA A 323 37.26 -5.59 4.76
CA ALA A 323 35.88 -5.42 5.20
C ALA A 323 35.36 -3.99 4.93
N ASP A 324 36.25 -2.98 4.98
CA ASP A 324 35.87 -1.59 4.75
C ASP A 324 35.51 -1.37 3.28
N VAL A 325 36.33 -1.90 2.37
CA VAL A 325 36.05 -1.88 0.92
C VAL A 325 34.74 -2.60 0.62
N PHE A 326 34.52 -3.77 1.25
CA PHE A 326 33.28 -4.54 1.10
C PHE A 326 32.03 -3.75 1.51
N LEU A 327 32.05 -3.13 2.69
CA LEU A 327 30.93 -2.35 3.23
C LEU A 327 30.66 -1.08 2.42
N VAL A 328 31.71 -0.36 2.03
CA VAL A 328 31.60 0.86 1.22
C VAL A 328 31.03 0.54 -0.15
N GLY A 329 31.55 -0.45 -0.87
CA GLY A 329 31.02 -0.75 -2.20
C GLY A 329 29.63 -1.39 -2.18
N THR A 330 29.28 -2.14 -1.12
CA THR A 330 27.88 -2.56 -0.90
C THR A 330 26.96 -1.35 -0.72
N SER A 331 27.38 -0.35 0.07
CA SER A 331 26.64 0.90 0.27
C SER A 331 26.46 1.69 -1.04
N VAL A 332 27.51 1.78 -1.85
CA VAL A 332 27.44 2.40 -3.19
C VAL A 332 26.47 1.64 -4.09
N GLY A 333 26.50 0.31 -4.04
CA GLY A 333 25.54 -0.55 -4.75
C GLY A 333 24.09 -0.26 -4.35
N VAL A 334 23.80 -0.15 -3.05
CA VAL A 334 22.48 0.22 -2.53
C VAL A 334 22.02 1.56 -3.12
N LEU A 335 22.86 2.61 -3.02
CA LEU A 335 22.52 3.94 -3.52
C LEU A 335 22.30 3.96 -5.04
N ALA A 336 23.14 3.25 -5.79
CA ALA A 336 22.99 3.11 -7.24
C ALA A 336 21.70 2.37 -7.61
N GLY A 337 21.36 1.32 -6.87
CA GLY A 337 20.12 0.54 -7.04
C GLY A 337 18.87 1.37 -6.77
N LEU A 338 18.85 2.11 -5.64
CA LEU A 338 17.78 3.05 -5.31
C LEU A 338 17.61 4.10 -6.41
N GLY A 339 18.70 4.79 -6.79
CA GLY A 339 18.66 5.82 -7.81
C GLY A 339 18.19 5.31 -9.18
N THR A 340 18.66 4.12 -9.58
CA THR A 340 18.25 3.47 -10.83
C THR A 340 16.77 3.12 -10.80
N ALA A 341 16.28 2.50 -9.73
CA ALA A 341 14.86 2.16 -9.59
C ALA A 341 13.98 3.41 -9.52
N THR A 342 14.40 4.47 -8.83
CA THR A 342 13.70 5.76 -8.82
C THR A 342 13.60 6.36 -10.23
N PHE A 343 14.67 6.29 -11.03
CA PHE A 343 14.68 6.77 -12.41
C PHE A 343 13.77 5.93 -13.32
N LEU A 344 13.87 4.60 -13.25
CA LEU A 344 13.09 3.69 -14.09
C LEU A 344 11.59 3.70 -13.75
N THR A 345 11.24 4.01 -12.50
CA THR A 345 9.85 4.09 -12.04
C THR A 345 9.29 5.51 -12.03
N ARG A 346 10.00 6.48 -12.62
CA ARG A 346 9.59 7.90 -12.55
C ARG A 346 8.18 8.17 -13.09
N ASP A 347 7.77 7.39 -14.08
CA ASP A 347 6.49 7.47 -14.77
C ASP A 347 5.49 6.42 -14.24
N TYR A 348 5.83 5.65 -13.19
CA TYR A 348 4.97 4.57 -12.65
C TYR A 348 3.64 5.09 -12.10
N ASP A 349 3.66 6.29 -11.52
CA ASP A 349 2.47 6.96 -10.98
C ASP A 349 1.92 8.02 -11.93
N ALA A 350 2.52 8.19 -13.11
CA ALA A 350 1.92 9.04 -14.12
C ALA A 350 0.54 8.44 -14.42
N ARG A 351 -0.49 9.29 -14.43
CA ARG A 351 -1.77 8.90 -15.02
C ARG A 351 -1.48 8.65 -16.49
N ASP A 352 -1.18 7.40 -16.79
CA ASP A 352 -1.21 6.96 -18.15
C ASP A 352 -2.65 7.19 -18.62
N ASP A 353 -2.83 8.14 -19.52
CA ASP A 353 -3.96 8.17 -20.46
C ASP A 353 -3.97 6.90 -21.35
N ALA A 354 -3.11 5.91 -21.07
CA ALA A 354 -3.12 4.61 -21.69
C ALA A 354 -4.29 3.79 -21.15
N PRO A 355 -5.04 3.09 -22.02
CA PRO A 355 -6.12 2.21 -21.61
C PRO A 355 -5.65 1.23 -20.54
N THR A 356 -6.15 1.37 -19.32
CA THR A 356 -5.95 0.38 -18.27
C THR A 356 -6.65 -0.89 -18.69
N VAL A 357 -5.90 -1.88 -19.20
CA VAL A 357 -6.40 -3.20 -19.53
C VAL A 357 -6.29 -4.08 -18.29
N THR A 358 -7.40 -4.21 -17.56
CA THR A 358 -7.50 -5.15 -16.44
C THR A 358 -7.86 -6.52 -16.99
N VAL A 359 -6.96 -7.50 -16.82
CA VAL A 359 -7.22 -8.90 -17.12
C VAL A 359 -7.73 -9.57 -15.86
N ALA A 360 -9.02 -9.87 -15.78
CA ALA A 360 -9.58 -10.61 -14.66
C ALA A 360 -9.91 -12.05 -15.08
N PRO A 361 -9.57 -13.07 -14.27
CA PRO A 361 -10.10 -14.41 -14.46
C PRO A 361 -11.61 -14.37 -14.22
N THR A 362 -12.38 -14.78 -15.22
CA THR A 362 -13.83 -14.87 -15.16
C THR A 362 -14.21 -16.33 -15.19
N ALA A 363 -15.02 -16.76 -14.22
CA ALA A 363 -15.73 -18.01 -14.31
C ALA A 363 -16.81 -17.87 -15.39
N MET A 364 -16.60 -18.45 -16.56
CA MET A 364 -17.59 -18.43 -17.64
C MET A 364 -18.61 -19.55 -17.41
N GLY A 365 -19.80 -19.16 -16.94
CA GLY A 365 -21.05 -19.90 -17.10
C GLY A 365 -21.19 -21.23 -16.33
N ARG A 366 -22.39 -21.83 -16.48
CA ARG A 366 -22.95 -22.98 -15.74
C ARG A 366 -22.15 -24.30 -15.84
N HIS A 367 -21.03 -24.29 -16.57
CA HIS A 367 -20.17 -25.47 -16.83
C HIS A 367 -18.71 -25.28 -16.37
N GLY A 368 -18.36 -24.21 -15.66
CA GLY A 368 -17.09 -24.12 -14.93
C GLY A 368 -15.83 -23.90 -15.78
N GLY A 369 -15.96 -23.28 -16.96
CA GLY A 369 -14.80 -22.89 -17.76
C GLY A 369 -14.08 -21.67 -17.18
N LEU A 370 -12.75 -21.74 -17.05
CA LEU A 370 -11.92 -20.57 -16.77
C LEU A 370 -11.77 -19.73 -18.05
N GLY A 371 -12.29 -18.52 -18.03
CA GLY A 371 -12.10 -17.51 -19.07
C GLY A 371 -11.21 -16.36 -18.61
N LEU A 372 -10.65 -15.61 -19.55
CA LEU A 372 -10.01 -14.31 -19.30
C LEU A 372 -10.91 -13.23 -19.88
N THR A 373 -11.27 -12.24 -19.05
CA THR A 373 -11.90 -11.00 -19.53
C THR A 373 -10.84 -9.91 -19.54
N MET A 374 -10.64 -9.28 -20.69
CA MET A 374 -9.89 -8.03 -20.80
C MET A 374 -10.88 -6.87 -20.76
N LEU A 375 -10.78 -6.02 -19.76
CA LEU A 375 -11.51 -4.76 -19.67
C LEU A 375 -10.51 -3.63 -19.88
N GLY A 376 -10.64 -2.89 -20.97
CA GLY A 376 -9.82 -1.71 -21.28
C GLY A 376 -10.66 -0.43 -21.25
N GLN A 377 -10.09 0.68 -20.77
CA GLN A 377 -10.64 2.02 -20.94
C GLN A 377 -9.99 2.65 -22.18
N PHE A 378 -10.50 2.34 -23.38
CA PHE A 378 -9.96 2.81 -24.66
C PHE A 378 -10.34 4.23 -25.01
#